data_AF-X1DLP2-F1
#
_entry.id   AF-X1DLP2-F1
#
_cell.length_a   1.000
_cell.length_b   1.000
_cell.length_c   1.000
_cell.angle_alpha   90.00
_cell.angle_beta   90.00
_cell.angle_gamma   90.00
#
_symmetry.space_group_name_H-M   'P 1'
#
loop_
_entity.id
_entity.type
_entity.pdbx_description
1 polymer ?
#
loop_
_entity_poly.entity_id
_entity_poly.type
_entity_poly.pdbx_seq_one_letter_code
_entity_poly.pdbx_strand_id
1 'polypeptide(L)'
;SLIFDVQDRSWIIKACMLFGILLVVQGFETSRFLGEKYSAEIRVQTMRRAQLISGALYIVSVIALMPIVQHIDLENIQIAEIVSATGLAATALPLMLIVAAIMSQFSAAVADTVGAGCLVSESSSGNLPTNKCYLVVSLFAIILIWTADLLEIISFASRAFALYYLLQCVVAIIASHHHYERKAQLLHQASFATVASILTFIVIFAIPAK
;
A
#
# COMPACT_ATOMS: atom_id res chain seq x y z
N SER A 1 26.39 5.30 19.34
CA SER A 1 25.97 6.71 19.42
C SER A 1 24.96 7.05 18.32
N LEU A 2 23.90 6.24 18.19
CA LEU A 2 22.93 6.28 17.08
C LEU A 2 21.52 6.70 17.55
N ILE A 3 21.43 7.33 18.74
CA ILE A 3 20.16 7.61 19.43
C ILE A 3 19.69 9.07 19.21
N PHE A 4 20.53 9.95 18.65
CA PHE A 4 20.19 11.38 18.51
C PHE A 4 19.72 11.84 17.12
N ASP A 5 19.78 11.01 16.07
CA ASP A 5 19.50 11.49 14.70
C ASP A 5 18.01 11.43 14.28
N VAL A 6 17.15 10.74 15.05
CA VAL A 6 15.70 10.73 14.78
C VAL A 6 14.99 11.93 15.43
N GLN A 7 15.51 12.42 16.56
CA GLN A 7 14.89 13.50 17.31
C GLN A 7 15.04 14.85 16.58
N ASP A 8 16.19 15.09 15.93
CA ASP A 8 16.60 16.41 15.39
C ASP A 8 16.27 16.63 13.90
N ARG A 9 15.53 15.69 13.28
CA ARG A 9 15.06 15.87 11.90
C ARG A 9 13.88 16.85 11.87
N SER A 10 14.00 17.88 11.02
CA SER A 10 12.94 18.86 10.75
C SER A 10 11.60 18.14 10.51
N TRP A 11 10.50 18.70 11.03
CA TRP A 11 9.14 18.15 10.90
C TRP A 11 8.77 17.76 9.47
N ILE A 12 9.33 18.47 8.48
CA ILE A 12 9.16 18.21 7.06
C ILE A 12 9.74 16.84 6.68
N ILE A 13 10.91 16.46 7.21
CA ILE A 13 11.56 15.18 6.93
C ILE A 13 10.75 14.03 7.55
N LYS A 14 10.22 14.23 8.77
CA LYS A 14 9.33 13.25 9.41
C LYS A 14 8.05 13.05 8.62
N ALA A 15 7.45 14.13 8.12
CA ALA A 15 6.30 14.07 7.22
C ALA A 15 6.65 13.35 5.91
N CYS A 16 7.78 13.65 5.27
CA CYS A 16 8.23 12.98 4.05
C CYS A 16 8.47 11.47 4.26
N MET A 17 9.04 11.06 5.40
CA MET A 17 9.21 9.64 5.74
C MET A 17 7.85 8.97 5.99
N LEU A 18 6.95 9.64 6.73
CA LEU A 18 5.57 9.18 6.91
C LEU A 18 4.88 8.97 5.57
N PHE A 19 4.95 9.93 4.65
CA PHE A 19 4.39 9.81 3.30
C PHE A 19 5.04 8.69 2.48
N GLY A 20 6.34 8.45 2.65
CA GLY A 20 7.03 7.30 2.06
C GLY A 20 6.45 5.96 2.50
N ILE A 21 5.99 5.87 3.75
CA ILE A 21 5.39 4.67 4.35
C ILE A 21 3.84 4.65 4.21
N LEU A 22 3.18 5.81 4.10
CA LEU A 22 1.72 5.95 4.18
C LEU A 22 0.99 5.24 3.04
N LEU A 23 1.63 5.12 1.88
CA LEU A 23 1.09 4.37 0.75
C LEU A 23 1.28 2.85 0.88
N VAL A 24 1.60 2.30 2.05
CA VAL A 24 1.53 0.85 2.29
C VAL A 24 0.11 0.30 2.06
N VAL A 25 -0.93 1.14 2.13
CA VAL A 25 -2.31 0.74 1.89
C VAL A 25 -2.63 0.73 0.38
N GLN A 26 -2.23 -0.33 -0.32
CA GLN A 26 -2.45 -0.56 -1.75
C GLN A 26 -3.29 -1.83 -1.99
N GLY A 27 -3.63 -2.11 -3.26
CA GLY A 27 -4.24 -3.38 -3.67
C GLY A 27 -5.77 -3.38 -3.79
N PHE A 28 -6.45 -2.28 -3.46
CA PHE A 28 -7.91 -2.20 -3.62
C PHE A 28 -8.37 -2.29 -5.07
N GLU A 29 -7.50 -1.94 -6.03
CA GLU A 29 -7.83 -1.97 -7.46
C GLU A 29 -7.75 -3.35 -8.11
N THR A 30 -7.35 -4.38 -7.36
CA THR A 30 -7.24 -5.76 -7.89
C THR A 30 -8.54 -6.23 -8.54
N SER A 31 -9.71 -5.81 -8.01
CA SER A 31 -11.02 -6.11 -8.59
C SER A 31 -11.21 -5.53 -9.99
N ARG A 32 -10.44 -4.51 -10.42
CA ARG A 32 -10.48 -3.94 -11.78
C ARG A 32 -10.12 -4.98 -12.84
N PHE A 33 -9.18 -5.87 -12.52
CA PHE A 33 -8.65 -6.89 -13.43
C PHE A 33 -9.60 -8.08 -13.64
N LEU A 34 -10.72 -8.11 -12.90
CA LEU A 34 -11.76 -9.14 -13.05
C LEU A 34 -12.83 -8.75 -14.09
N GLY A 35 -12.44 -7.95 -15.09
CA GLY A 35 -13.35 -7.36 -16.06
C GLY A 35 -14.08 -8.35 -16.96
N GLU A 36 -13.46 -9.51 -17.19
CA GLU A 36 -14.05 -10.60 -17.99
C GLU A 36 -15.20 -11.33 -17.26
N LYS A 37 -15.25 -11.28 -15.93
CA LYS A 37 -16.20 -12.04 -15.10
C LYS A 37 -17.27 -11.18 -14.45
N TYR A 38 -16.98 -9.90 -14.15
CA TYR A 38 -17.87 -9.04 -13.38
C TYR A 38 -18.08 -7.67 -14.05
N SER A 39 -19.31 -7.15 -13.95
CA SER A 39 -19.69 -5.84 -14.48
C SER A 39 -18.93 -4.69 -13.80
N ALA A 40 -18.87 -3.54 -14.48
CA ALA A 40 -18.16 -2.37 -13.97
C ALA A 40 -18.71 -1.90 -12.61
N GLU A 41 -20.03 -1.98 -12.42
CA GLU A 41 -20.71 -1.56 -11.19
C GLU A 41 -20.28 -2.40 -9.99
N ILE A 42 -20.22 -3.73 -10.14
CA ILE A 42 -19.77 -4.64 -9.08
C ILE A 42 -18.31 -4.38 -8.74
N ARG A 43 -17.45 -4.17 -9.74
CA ARG A 43 -16.03 -3.86 -9.52
C ARG A 43 -15.87 -2.54 -8.75
N VAL A 44 -16.60 -1.49 -9.09
CA VAL A 44 -16.53 -0.21 -8.35
C VAL A 44 -17.05 -0.35 -6.92
N GLN A 45 -18.16 -1.06 -6.73
CA GLN A 45 -18.74 -1.26 -5.39
C GLN A 45 -17.80 -2.05 -4.47
N THR A 46 -17.15 -3.10 -5.01
CA THR A 46 -16.19 -3.91 -4.25
C THR A 46 -14.96 -3.10 -3.86
N MET A 47 -14.37 -2.32 -4.77
CA MET A 47 -13.23 -1.44 -4.47
C MET A 47 -13.56 -0.44 -3.35
N ARG A 48 -14.72 0.25 -3.43
CA ARG A 48 -15.15 1.22 -2.40
C ARG A 48 -15.36 0.58 -1.04
N ARG A 49 -16.02 -0.60 -1.01
CA ARG A 49 -16.24 -1.34 0.23
C ARG A 49 -14.92 -1.80 0.84
N ALA A 50 -13.99 -2.30 0.02
CA ALA A 50 -12.68 -2.72 0.49
C ALA A 50 -11.90 -1.55 1.12
N GLN A 51 -11.92 -0.37 0.50
CA GLN A 51 -11.31 0.84 1.05
C GLN A 51 -11.93 1.26 2.39
N LEU A 52 -13.26 1.25 2.51
CA LEU A 52 -13.95 1.62 3.75
C LEU A 52 -13.70 0.62 4.89
N ILE A 53 -13.80 -0.68 4.59
CA ILE A 53 -13.62 -1.75 5.58
C ILE A 53 -12.17 -1.75 6.07
N SER A 54 -11.20 -1.70 5.16
CA SER A 54 -9.78 -1.63 5.53
C SER A 54 -9.46 -0.36 6.30
N GLY A 55 -9.95 0.80 5.87
CA GLY A 55 -9.76 2.07 6.59
C GLY A 55 -10.29 2.02 8.02
N ALA A 56 -11.48 1.44 8.22
CA ALA A 56 -12.03 1.22 9.55
C ALA A 56 -11.17 0.27 10.37
N LEU A 57 -10.73 -0.86 9.79
CA LEU A 57 -9.85 -1.81 10.47
C LEU A 57 -8.52 -1.16 10.88
N TYR A 58 -7.87 -0.39 10.00
CA TYR A 58 -6.64 0.30 10.35
C TYR A 58 -6.81 1.26 11.53
N ILE A 59 -7.85 2.10 11.51
CA ILE A 59 -8.12 3.06 12.60
C ILE A 59 -8.38 2.32 13.91
N VAL A 60 -9.24 1.30 13.89
CA VAL A 60 -9.57 0.50 15.08
C VAL A 60 -8.33 -0.22 15.61
N SER A 61 -7.53 -0.83 14.74
CA SER A 61 -6.30 -1.52 15.12
C SER A 61 -5.29 -0.57 15.75
N VAL A 62 -5.08 0.63 15.18
CA VAL A 62 -4.19 1.65 15.75
C VAL A 62 -4.66 2.09 17.13
N ILE A 63 -5.95 2.38 17.30
CA ILE A 63 -6.53 2.78 18.59
C ILE A 63 -6.39 1.65 19.62
N ALA A 64 -6.67 0.41 19.23
CA ALA A 64 -6.56 -0.75 20.12
C ALA A 64 -5.11 -1.05 20.53
N LEU A 65 -4.15 -0.78 19.65
CA LEU A 65 -2.73 -1.04 19.88
C LEU A 65 -2.04 0.09 20.68
N MET A 66 -2.55 1.32 20.61
CA MET A 66 -1.95 2.50 21.25
C MET A 66 -1.68 2.32 22.76
N PRO A 67 -2.62 1.80 23.59
CA PRO A 67 -2.36 1.58 25.01
C PRO A 67 -1.24 0.57 25.26
N ILE A 68 -1.08 -0.42 24.38
CA ILE A 68 -0.05 -1.46 24.52
C ILE A 68 1.33 -0.88 24.19
N VAL A 69 1.44 -0.13 23.10
CA VAL A 69 2.71 0.47 22.64
C VAL A 69 3.29 1.46 23.65
N GLN A 70 2.46 2.17 24.41
CA GLN A 70 2.92 3.09 25.47
C GLN A 70 3.62 2.40 26.64
N HIS A 71 3.41 1.09 26.82
CA HIS A 71 4.02 0.30 27.89
C HIS A 71 5.17 -0.60 27.40
N ILE A 72 5.53 -0.52 26.11
CA ILE A 72 6.65 -1.24 25.53
C ILE A 72 7.84 -0.28 25.43
N ASP A 73 8.98 -0.68 25.99
CA ASP A 73 10.22 0.06 25.84
C ASP A 73 10.79 -0.22 24.43
N LEU A 74 10.48 0.67 23.46
CA LEU A 74 10.86 0.48 22.05
C LEU A 74 12.38 0.40 21.82
N GLU A 75 13.19 0.78 22.81
CA GLU A 75 14.66 0.80 22.72
C GLU A 75 15.31 -0.57 22.95
N ASN A 76 14.63 -1.50 23.64
CA ASN A 76 15.14 -2.84 23.95
C ASN A 76 14.12 -3.93 23.59
N ILE A 77 13.77 -4.05 22.31
CA ILE A 77 12.90 -5.14 21.84
C ILE A 77 13.66 -6.48 21.93
N GLN A 78 13.62 -7.11 23.09
CA GLN A 78 13.80 -8.55 23.19
C GLN A 78 12.44 -9.19 22.93
N ILE A 79 12.35 -10.03 21.89
CA ILE A 79 11.16 -10.82 21.51
C ILE A 79 10.56 -11.55 22.74
N ALA A 80 11.37 -11.81 23.76
CA ALA A 80 11.01 -12.37 25.04
C ALA A 80 9.96 -11.56 25.84
N GLU A 81 9.93 -10.22 25.76
CA GLU A 81 9.01 -9.39 26.57
C GLU A 81 7.60 -9.33 26.01
N ILE A 82 7.43 -9.40 24.69
CA ILE A 82 6.10 -9.51 24.06
C ILE A 82 5.49 -10.89 24.37
N VAL A 83 6.31 -11.94 24.39
CA VAL A 83 5.90 -13.31 24.75
C VAL A 83 5.62 -13.45 26.24
N SER A 84 6.33 -12.73 27.12
CA SER A 84 6.04 -12.74 28.56
C SER A 84 4.80 -11.92 28.92
N ALA A 85 4.56 -10.79 28.26
CA ALA A 85 3.34 -9.98 28.42
C ALA A 85 2.08 -10.69 27.88
N THR A 86 2.22 -11.51 26.83
CA THR A 86 1.16 -12.42 26.35
C THR A 86 1.16 -13.77 27.09
N GLY A 87 2.16 -14.02 27.94
CA GLY A 87 2.47 -15.29 28.60
C GLY A 87 1.47 -15.75 29.66
N LEU A 88 0.45 -14.95 29.97
CA LEU A 88 -0.67 -15.37 30.83
C LEU A 88 -1.93 -15.77 30.03
N ALA A 89 -1.98 -15.53 28.71
CA ALA A 89 -3.13 -15.85 27.88
C ALA A 89 -2.71 -16.66 26.63
N ALA A 90 -2.60 -17.98 26.84
CA ALA A 90 -2.45 -19.03 25.83
C ALA A 90 -1.11 -19.04 25.04
N THR A 91 -0.29 -20.05 25.32
CA THR A 91 0.88 -20.47 24.52
C THR A 91 0.57 -20.67 23.03
N ALA A 92 -0.69 -20.90 22.66
CA ALA A 92 -1.13 -21.04 21.27
C ALA A 92 -1.29 -19.70 20.53
N LEU A 93 -1.51 -18.58 21.24
CA LEU A 93 -1.85 -17.30 20.64
C LEU A 93 -0.71 -16.71 19.78
N PRO A 94 0.57 -16.70 20.23
CA PRO A 94 1.67 -16.22 19.39
C PRO A 94 1.85 -17.06 18.13
N LEU A 95 1.72 -18.39 18.24
CA LEU A 95 1.82 -19.29 17.09
C LEU A 95 0.72 -19.03 16.07
N MET A 96 -0.53 -18.86 16.53
CA MET A 96 -1.66 -18.52 15.66
C MET A 96 -1.43 -17.20 14.92
N LEU A 97 -0.89 -16.18 15.60
CA LEU A 97 -0.59 -14.89 14.98
C LEU A 97 0.51 -14.98 13.93
N ILE A 98 1.58 -15.75 14.19
CA ILE A 98 2.65 -15.99 13.21
C ILE A 98 2.09 -16.70 11.97
N VAL A 99 1.32 -17.78 12.17
CA VAL A 99 0.71 -18.52 11.06
C VAL A 99 -0.24 -17.62 10.26
N ALA A 100 -1.09 -16.84 10.95
CA ALA A 100 -1.99 -15.90 10.31
C ALA A 100 -1.24 -14.83 9.48
N ALA A 101 -0.14 -14.29 10.02
CA ALA A 101 0.70 -13.32 9.32
C ALA A 101 1.32 -13.91 8.04
N ILE A 102 1.88 -15.13 8.12
CA ILE A 102 2.47 -15.83 6.96
C ILE A 102 1.40 -16.09 5.91
N MET A 103 0.23 -16.62 6.30
CA MET A 103 -0.87 -16.88 5.36
C MET A 103 -1.38 -15.60 4.69
N SER A 104 -1.49 -14.51 5.45
CA SER A 104 -1.90 -13.19 4.95
C SER A 104 -0.92 -12.65 3.91
N GLN A 105 0.38 -12.66 4.22
CA GLN A 105 1.44 -12.19 3.31
C GLN A 105 1.55 -13.06 2.06
N PHE A 106 1.44 -14.38 2.20
CA PHE A 106 1.47 -15.29 1.06
C PHE A 106 0.28 -15.05 0.12
N SER A 107 -0.92 -14.88 0.66
CA SER A 107 -2.12 -14.57 -0.14
C SER A 107 -1.97 -13.26 -0.91
N ALA A 108 -1.45 -12.20 -0.26
CA ALA A 108 -1.17 -10.93 -0.90
C ALA A 108 -0.14 -11.07 -2.03
N ALA A 109 0.97 -11.76 -1.78
CA ALA A 109 2.02 -11.97 -2.79
C ALA A 109 1.52 -12.75 -4.02
N VAL A 110 0.67 -13.76 -3.82
CA VAL A 110 0.04 -14.51 -4.92
C VAL A 110 -0.92 -13.60 -5.71
N ALA A 111 -1.76 -12.83 -5.02
CA ALA A 111 -2.69 -11.90 -5.67
C ALA A 111 -1.96 -10.84 -6.50
N ASP A 112 -0.87 -10.28 -5.99
CA ASP A 112 -0.06 -9.28 -6.69
C ASP A 112 0.69 -9.89 -7.88
N THR A 113 1.20 -11.13 -7.76
CA THR A 113 1.85 -11.84 -8.88
C THR A 113 0.85 -12.11 -10.01
N VAL A 114 -0.36 -12.55 -9.67
CA VAL A 114 -1.44 -12.78 -10.64
C VAL A 114 -1.86 -11.47 -11.30
N GLY A 115 -2.09 -10.42 -10.49
CA GLY A 115 -2.47 -9.09 -10.99
C GLY A 115 -1.43 -8.48 -11.93
N ALA A 116 -0.16 -8.50 -11.54
CA ALA A 116 0.95 -8.00 -12.34
C ALA A 116 1.13 -8.82 -13.63
N GLY A 117 1.03 -10.15 -13.55
CA GLY A 117 1.14 -11.02 -14.74
C GLY A 117 0.03 -10.76 -15.76
N CYS A 118 -1.21 -10.55 -15.30
CA CYS A 118 -2.33 -10.17 -16.15
C CYS A 118 -2.13 -8.80 -16.81
N LEU A 119 -1.68 -7.80 -16.05
CA LEU A 119 -1.36 -6.46 -16.56
C LEU A 119 -0.32 -6.50 -17.70
N VAL A 120 0.76 -7.27 -17.52
CA VAL A 120 1.80 -7.42 -18.54
C VAL A 120 1.27 -8.12 -19.79
N SER A 121 0.42 -9.13 -19.62
CA SER A 121 -0.25 -9.82 -20.74
C SER A 121 -1.16 -8.87 -21.54
N GLU A 122 -1.99 -8.10 -20.84
CA GLU A 122 -2.92 -7.13 -21.44
C GLU A 122 -2.18 -6.02 -22.18
N SER A 123 -1.13 -5.45 -21.55
CA SER A 123 -0.27 -4.45 -22.20
C SER A 123 0.48 -4.99 -23.41
N SER A 124 0.70 -6.30 -23.48
CA SER A 124 1.32 -6.99 -24.62
C SER A 124 0.31 -7.32 -25.74
N SER A 125 -0.95 -6.87 -25.63
CA SER A 125 -2.05 -7.26 -26.52
C SER A 125 -2.23 -8.78 -26.64
N GLY A 126 -1.90 -9.52 -25.56
CA GLY A 126 -1.96 -10.99 -25.53
C GLY A 126 -0.78 -11.73 -26.18
N ASN A 127 0.27 -11.03 -26.65
CA ASN A 127 1.42 -11.69 -27.29
C ASN A 127 2.34 -12.44 -26.31
N LEU A 128 2.30 -12.10 -25.02
CA LEU A 128 3.01 -12.85 -23.98
C LEU A 128 2.04 -13.77 -23.22
N PRO A 129 2.28 -15.09 -23.20
CA PRO A 129 1.48 -16.00 -22.40
C PRO A 129 1.71 -15.72 -20.91
N THR A 130 0.64 -15.79 -20.12
CA THR A 130 0.60 -15.45 -18.68
C THR A 130 1.71 -16.13 -17.86
N ASN A 131 2.08 -17.37 -18.20
CA ASN A 131 3.15 -18.11 -17.52
C ASN A 131 4.52 -17.41 -17.63
N LYS A 132 4.83 -16.81 -18.80
CA LYS A 132 6.06 -16.05 -18.99
C LYS A 132 6.00 -14.73 -18.23
N CYS A 133 4.83 -14.09 -18.16
CA CYS A 133 4.64 -12.88 -17.35
C CYS A 133 4.92 -13.16 -15.87
N TYR A 134 4.42 -14.27 -15.33
CA TYR A 134 4.70 -14.67 -13.94
C TYR A 134 6.20 -14.86 -13.70
N LEU A 135 6.91 -15.55 -14.60
CA LEU A 135 8.36 -15.71 -14.49
C LEU A 135 9.11 -14.37 -14.48
N VAL A 136 8.71 -13.44 -15.36
CA VAL A 136 9.32 -12.11 -15.43
C VAL A 136 9.08 -11.32 -14.15
N VAL A 137 7.84 -11.30 -13.65
CA VAL A 137 7.48 -10.61 -12.39
C VAL A 137 8.26 -11.20 -11.21
N SER A 138 8.32 -12.53 -11.09
CA SER A 138 9.09 -13.19 -10.03
C SER A 138 10.59 -12.90 -10.10
N LEU A 139 11.17 -12.86 -11.31
CA LEU A 139 12.58 -12.52 -11.49
C LEU A 139 12.88 -11.10 -11.01
N PHE A 140 12.05 -10.12 -11.38
CA PHE A 140 12.19 -8.75 -10.90
C PHE A 140 12.04 -8.65 -9.38
N ALA A 141 11.08 -9.38 -8.79
CA ALA A 141 10.90 -9.43 -7.35
C ALA A 141 12.15 -9.98 -6.63
N ILE A 142 12.75 -11.07 -7.15
CA ILE A 142 13.99 -11.63 -6.60
C ILE A 142 15.12 -10.61 -6.67
N ILE A 143 15.35 -9.99 -7.84
CA ILE A 143 16.40 -8.98 -8.00
C ILE A 143 16.21 -7.84 -6.99
N LEU A 144 14.98 -7.38 -6.81
CA LEU A 144 14.66 -6.26 -5.94
C LEU A 144 14.87 -6.60 -4.45
N ILE A 145 14.51 -7.81 -4.02
CA ILE A 145 14.78 -8.32 -2.66
C ILE A 145 16.29 -8.43 -2.38
N TRP A 146 17.09 -8.76 -3.40
CA TRP A 146 18.54 -8.91 -3.25
C TRP A 146 19.31 -7.59 -3.30
N THR A 147 18.70 -6.51 -3.78
CA THR A 147 19.40 -5.23 -4.05
C THR A 147 18.98 -4.08 -3.14
N ALA A 148 17.82 -4.16 -2.50
CA ALA A 148 17.27 -3.09 -1.66
C ALA A 148 16.79 -3.61 -0.30
N ASP A 149 16.94 -2.78 0.73
CA ASP A 149 16.40 -3.05 2.07
C ASP A 149 14.87 -2.89 2.10
N LEU A 150 14.20 -3.54 3.06
CA LEU A 150 12.74 -3.53 3.20
C LEU A 150 12.12 -2.12 3.10
N LEU A 151 12.67 -1.14 3.80
CA LEU A 151 12.15 0.23 3.81
C LEU A 151 12.37 0.94 2.46
N GLU A 152 13.45 0.61 1.74
CA GLU A 152 13.70 1.12 0.40
C GLU A 152 12.72 0.50 -0.60
N ILE A 153 12.45 -0.81 -0.51
CA ILE A 153 11.45 -1.51 -1.31
C ILE A 153 10.07 -0.86 -1.13
N ILE A 154 9.66 -0.62 0.12
CA ILE A 154 8.39 0.05 0.45
C ILE A 154 8.36 1.45 -0.16
N SER A 155 9.46 2.20 -0.07
CA SER A 155 9.55 3.55 -0.64
C SER A 155 9.43 3.54 -2.17
N PHE A 156 10.08 2.60 -2.86
CA PHE A 156 9.97 2.45 -4.31
C PHE A 156 8.54 2.11 -4.75
N ALA A 157 7.92 1.13 -4.08
CA ALA A 157 6.53 0.77 -4.35
C ALA A 157 5.60 1.96 -4.12
N SER A 158 5.71 2.62 -2.96
CA SER A 158 4.95 3.82 -2.60
C SER A 158 5.00 4.89 -3.70
N ARG A 159 6.20 5.23 -4.21
CA ARG A 159 6.36 6.21 -5.28
C ARG A 159 5.76 5.75 -6.61
N ALA A 160 5.92 4.47 -6.96
CA ALA A 160 5.33 3.92 -8.18
C ALA A 160 3.79 4.00 -8.16
N PHE A 161 3.17 3.64 -7.05
CA PHE A 161 1.72 3.75 -6.87
C PHE A 161 1.26 5.21 -6.79
N ALA A 162 2.03 6.10 -6.15
CA ALA A 162 1.72 7.53 -6.13
C ALA A 162 1.67 8.11 -7.56
N LEU A 163 2.66 7.75 -8.39
CA LEU A 163 2.70 8.15 -9.80
C LEU A 163 1.51 7.58 -10.58
N TYR A 164 1.19 6.31 -10.34
CA TYR A 164 0.05 5.66 -10.97
C TYR A 164 -1.29 6.35 -10.63
N TYR A 165 -1.53 6.65 -9.35
CA TYR A 165 -2.73 7.40 -8.93
C TYR A 165 -2.72 8.85 -9.42
N LEU A 166 -1.54 9.47 -9.55
CA LEU A 166 -1.40 10.80 -10.13
C LEU A 166 -1.86 10.79 -11.59
N LEU A 167 -1.43 9.81 -12.37
CA LEU A 167 -1.87 9.64 -13.76
C LEU A 167 -3.38 9.42 -13.85
N GLN A 168 -3.97 8.61 -12.95
CA GLN A 168 -5.42 8.44 -12.89
C GLN A 168 -6.16 9.76 -12.57
N CYS A 169 -5.63 10.58 -11.65
CA CYS A 169 -6.23 11.89 -11.36
C CYS A 169 -6.19 12.81 -12.58
N VAL A 170 -5.08 12.82 -13.33
CA VAL A 170 -4.96 13.59 -14.58
C VAL A 170 -5.98 13.11 -15.61
N VAL A 171 -6.08 11.79 -15.83
CA VAL A 171 -7.09 11.22 -16.75
C VAL A 171 -8.51 11.56 -16.30
N ALA A 172 -8.79 11.52 -15.00
CA ALA A 172 -10.10 11.88 -14.46
C ALA A 172 -10.45 13.36 -14.68
N ILE A 173 -9.48 14.28 -14.54
CA ILE A 173 -9.66 15.71 -14.84
C ILE A 173 -9.97 15.92 -16.33
N ILE A 174 -9.26 15.22 -17.22
CA ILE A 174 -9.49 15.29 -18.67
C ILE A 174 -10.86 14.71 -19.03
N ALA A 175 -11.22 13.55 -18.46
CA ALA A 175 -12.50 12.89 -18.73
C ALA A 175 -13.70 13.64 -18.15
N SER A 176 -13.55 14.31 -17.00
CA SER A 176 -14.64 15.09 -16.39
C SER A 176 -15.05 16.29 -17.24
N HIS A 177 -14.17 16.77 -18.13
CA HIS A 177 -14.50 17.83 -19.09
C HIS A 177 -15.58 17.42 -20.10
N HIS A 178 -15.83 16.13 -20.31
CA HIS A 178 -16.71 15.64 -21.37
C HIS A 178 -18.10 15.20 -20.90
N HIS A 179 -18.29 14.94 -19.59
CA HIS A 179 -19.45 14.16 -19.11
C HIS A 179 -20.31 14.82 -18.01
N TYR A 180 -19.90 15.94 -17.40
CA TYR A 180 -20.61 16.51 -16.23
C TYR A 180 -21.19 17.91 -16.44
N GLU A 181 -22.31 18.19 -15.76
CA GLU A 181 -22.84 19.54 -15.63
C GLU A 181 -21.82 20.49 -14.96
N ARG A 182 -21.77 21.74 -15.42
CA ARG A 182 -20.72 22.73 -15.16
C ARG A 182 -20.38 22.97 -13.67
N LYS A 183 -21.35 22.83 -12.75
CA LYS A 183 -21.11 22.99 -11.30
C LYS A 183 -20.53 21.74 -10.63
N ALA A 184 -21.04 20.55 -10.96
CA ALA A 184 -20.50 19.29 -10.45
C ALA A 184 -19.10 19.01 -11.00
N GLN A 185 -18.84 19.45 -12.23
CA GLN A 185 -17.53 19.39 -12.86
C GLN A 185 -16.45 20.15 -12.08
N LEU A 186 -16.73 21.39 -11.64
CA LEU A 186 -15.76 22.20 -10.89
C LEU A 186 -15.41 21.57 -9.53
N LEU A 187 -16.38 21.00 -8.84
CA LEU A 187 -16.18 20.31 -7.56
C LEU A 187 -15.34 19.04 -7.71
N HIS A 188 -15.61 18.23 -8.73
CA HIS A 188 -14.82 17.02 -9.02
C HIS A 188 -13.41 17.38 -9.48
N GLN A 189 -13.25 18.40 -10.32
CA GLN A 189 -11.94 18.87 -10.76
C GLN A 189 -11.11 19.42 -9.60
N ALA A 190 -11.70 20.20 -8.71
CA ALA A 190 -11.01 20.69 -7.51
C ALA A 190 -10.55 19.53 -6.62
N SER A 191 -11.40 18.51 -6.43
CA SER A 191 -11.06 17.32 -5.65
C SER A 191 -9.91 16.54 -6.29
N PHE A 192 -9.98 16.24 -7.59
CA PHE A 192 -8.92 15.52 -8.30
C PHE A 192 -7.61 16.31 -8.37
N ALA A 193 -7.68 17.63 -8.57
CA ALA A 193 -6.50 18.50 -8.58
C ALA A 193 -5.83 18.57 -7.21
N THR A 194 -6.60 18.56 -6.13
CA THR A 194 -6.08 18.52 -4.75
C THR A 194 -5.34 17.21 -4.51
N VAL A 195 -5.95 16.07 -4.84
CA VAL A 195 -5.31 14.75 -4.71
C VAL A 195 -4.06 14.65 -5.59
N ALA A 196 -4.12 15.12 -6.84
CA ALA A 196 -2.98 15.16 -7.74
C ALA A 196 -1.81 16.00 -7.18
N SER A 197 -2.11 17.13 -6.54
CA SER A 197 -1.09 17.98 -5.92
C SER A 197 -0.38 17.26 -4.76
N ILE A 198 -1.14 16.58 -3.91
CA ILE A 198 -0.61 15.75 -2.81
C ILE A 198 0.26 14.60 -3.38
N LEU A 199 -0.23 13.88 -4.38
CA LEU A 199 0.51 12.77 -5.01
C LEU A 199 1.79 13.25 -5.70
N THR A 200 1.76 14.42 -6.35
CA THR A 200 2.94 15.04 -6.95
C THR A 200 4.00 15.34 -5.89
N PHE A 201 3.57 15.89 -4.74
CA PHE A 201 4.46 16.12 -3.62
C PHE A 201 5.09 14.81 -3.12
N ILE A 202 4.31 13.74 -2.99
CA ILE A 202 4.81 12.42 -2.57
C ILE A 202 5.84 11.87 -3.60
N VAL A 203 5.54 11.92 -4.89
CA VAL A 203 6.45 11.39 -5.94
C VAL A 203 7.82 12.08 -5.93
N ILE A 204 7.83 13.39 -5.68
CA ILE A 204 9.04 14.23 -5.72
C ILE A 204 9.80 14.17 -4.39
N PHE A 205 9.10 14.26 -3.26
CA PHE A 205 9.71 14.50 -1.93
C PHE A 205 9.66 13.29 -0.98
N ALA A 206 9.10 12.14 -1.38
CA ALA A 206 9.19 10.93 -0.56
C ALA A 206 10.64 10.43 -0.52
N ILE A 207 11.19 10.36 0.69
CA ILE A 207 12.55 9.88 0.96
C ILE A 207 12.41 8.53 1.68
N PRO A 208 13.20 7.50 1.34
CA PRO A 208 13.22 6.26 2.09
C PRO A 208 13.62 6.52 3.54
N ALA A 209 12.86 5.96 4.48
CA ALA A 209 13.26 5.94 5.87
C ALA A 209 14.51 5.04 5.99
N LYS A 210 15.67 5.65 6.24
CA LYS A 210 16.92 4.97 6.61
C LYS A 210 17.10 5.09 8.11
#